data_AF-A0A973AAY3-F1
#
_entry.id   AF-A0A973AAY3-F1
#
_cell.length_a   1.000
_cell.length_b   1.000
_cell.length_c   1.000
_cell.angle_alpha   90.00
_cell.angle_beta   90.00
_cell.angle_gamma   90.00
#
_symmetry.space_group_name_H-M   'P 1'
#
loop_
_entity.id
_entity.type
_entity.pdbx_description
1 polymer ?
#
loop_
_entity_poly.entity_id
_entity_poly.type
_entity_poly.pdbx_seq_one_letter_code
_entity_poly.pdbx_strand_id
1 'polypeptide(L)'
;MGSLEYIGKIIKQENIDTVDENKIPRTFVINVPNPFDSYYSRYTDIINPDSIIFVTKTANSFERILRVTHGINEKYGLNLDGAKCEVKIGSRKLNGIRVKGIKRYHEIGTIQQYYKDEGYEFARSEKFKDTDALIRINRFFNIEKLAEGIFKSNTEDDVYYAIVPRYMRWEEFRTITFEIKNN
;
A
#
# COMPACT_ATOMS: atom_id res chain seq x y z
N MET A 1 12.07 23.33 -13.91
CA MET A 1 12.74 22.02 -14.07
C MET A 1 11.68 21.02 -14.48
N GLY A 2 12.02 20.02 -15.31
CA GLY A 2 11.02 19.05 -15.79
C GLY A 2 10.67 18.00 -14.75
N SER A 3 9.43 17.52 -14.78
CA SER A 3 8.99 16.35 -14.04
C SER A 3 9.70 15.09 -14.54
N LEU A 4 10.07 14.20 -13.62
CA LEU A 4 10.64 12.88 -13.92
C LEU A 4 9.62 11.81 -13.57
N GLU A 5 9.55 10.76 -14.39
CA GLU A 5 8.72 9.60 -14.13
C GLU A 5 9.58 8.34 -14.12
N TYR A 6 9.52 7.59 -13.01
CA TYR A 6 10.23 6.33 -12.83
C TYR A 6 9.27 5.23 -12.41
N ILE A 7 9.58 3.99 -12.81
CA ILE A 7 8.94 2.80 -12.24
C ILE A 7 9.84 2.19 -11.17
N GLY A 8 9.28 1.84 -10.03
CA GLY A 8 10.05 1.21 -8.97
C GLY A 8 9.18 0.55 -7.91
N LYS A 9 9.77 0.39 -6.72
CA LYS A 9 9.14 -0.27 -5.59
C LYS A 9 9.41 0.50 -4.31
N ILE A 10 8.39 0.58 -3.47
CA ILE A 10 8.51 0.98 -2.07
C ILE A 10 8.59 -0.30 -1.24
N ILE A 11 9.50 -0.32 -0.27
CA ILE A 11 9.57 -1.36 0.76
C ILE A 11 9.36 -0.67 2.10
N LYS A 12 8.41 -1.15 2.90
CA LYS A 12 8.11 -0.63 4.24
C LYS A 12 7.84 -1.77 5.21
N GLN A 13 8.08 -1.53 6.49
CA GLN A 13 7.75 -2.45 7.58
C GLN A 13 6.65 -1.83 8.42
N GLU A 14 5.58 -2.58 8.65
CA GLU A 14 4.37 -2.10 9.33
C GLU A 14 3.79 -3.23 10.19
N ASN A 15 3.10 -2.86 11.26
CA ASN A 15 2.22 -3.79 11.98
C ASN A 15 0.87 -3.81 11.28
N ILE A 16 0.44 -5.00 10.85
CA ILE A 16 -0.77 -5.19 10.06
C ILE A 16 -1.79 -6.07 10.77
N ASP A 17 -3.06 -5.89 10.40
CA ASP A 17 -4.20 -6.63 10.92
C ASP A 17 -5.00 -7.28 9.79
N THR A 18 -5.61 -8.43 10.05
CA THR A 18 -6.65 -8.95 9.15
C THR A 18 -7.93 -8.12 9.33
N VAL A 19 -8.56 -7.71 8.24
CA VAL A 19 -9.93 -7.16 8.25
C VAL A 19 -10.90 -8.35 8.31
N ASP A 20 -11.76 -8.42 9.33
CA ASP A 20 -12.71 -9.53 9.49
C ASP A 20 -14.14 -9.20 9.00
N GLU A 21 -14.52 -7.92 9.02
CA GLU A 21 -15.85 -7.43 8.66
C GLU A 21 -15.87 -6.72 7.31
N ASN A 22 -17.07 -6.46 6.78
CA ASN A 22 -17.27 -5.60 5.60
C ASN A 22 -16.50 -6.03 4.33
N LYS A 23 -16.17 -7.32 4.22
CA LYS A 23 -15.44 -7.91 3.09
C LYS A 23 -16.20 -9.10 2.51
N ILE A 24 -15.80 -9.56 1.33
CA ILE A 24 -16.35 -10.81 0.77
C ILE A 24 -16.03 -11.96 1.75
N PRO A 25 -17.03 -12.79 2.15
CA PRO A 25 -16.83 -13.87 3.09
C PRO A 25 -15.67 -14.79 2.71
N ARG A 26 -14.90 -15.20 3.72
CA ARG A 26 -13.72 -16.10 3.60
C ARG A 26 -12.55 -15.58 2.76
N THR A 27 -12.63 -14.40 2.15
CA THR A 27 -11.50 -13.78 1.45
C THR A 27 -10.54 -13.11 2.43
N PHE A 28 -9.27 -13.02 2.04
CA PHE A 28 -8.22 -12.47 2.88
C PHE A 28 -7.96 -11.00 2.55
N VAL A 29 -8.23 -10.14 3.52
CA VAL A 29 -8.03 -8.69 3.46
C VAL A 29 -7.17 -8.27 4.62
N ILE A 30 -6.18 -7.42 4.35
CA ILE A 30 -5.24 -6.90 5.34
C ILE A 30 -5.43 -5.38 5.42
N ASN A 31 -5.54 -4.86 6.63
CA ASN A 31 -5.45 -3.44 6.92
C ASN A 31 -3.98 -3.08 7.17
N VAL A 32 -3.51 -2.04 6.48
CA VAL A 32 -2.22 -1.41 6.76
C VAL A 32 -2.53 -0.06 7.40
N PRO A 33 -2.18 0.14 8.69
CA PRO A 33 -2.50 1.38 9.39
C PRO A 33 -1.76 2.56 8.77
N ASN A 34 -2.32 3.75 8.96
CA ASN A 34 -1.60 4.98 8.63
C ASN A 34 -0.57 5.26 9.74
N PRO A 35 0.73 5.36 9.41
CA PRO A 35 1.78 5.56 10.39
C PRO A 35 1.67 6.90 11.15
N PHE A 36 0.88 7.86 10.65
CA PHE A 36 0.70 9.18 11.25
C PHE A 36 -0.53 9.30 12.17
N ASP A 37 -1.42 8.30 12.21
CA ASP A 37 -2.67 8.39 12.99
C ASP A 37 -2.43 8.58 14.49
N SER A 38 -1.36 8.00 15.04
CA SER A 38 -1.01 8.14 16.46
C SER A 38 -0.50 9.53 16.84
N TYR A 39 -0.05 10.32 15.85
CA TYR A 39 0.51 11.66 16.07
C TYR A 39 -0.55 12.77 15.96
N TYR A 40 -1.57 12.57 15.13
CA TYR A 40 -2.57 13.60 14.82
C TYR A 40 -4.01 13.30 15.28
N SER A 41 -4.32 12.11 15.79
CA SER A 41 -5.71 11.74 16.09
C SER A 41 -6.32 12.60 17.20
N ARG A 42 -7.40 13.32 16.85
CA ARG A 42 -8.38 13.82 17.82
C ARG A 42 -9.52 12.80 17.89
N TYR A 43 -10.13 12.67 19.07
CA TYR A 43 -11.19 11.68 19.37
C TYR A 43 -12.45 11.73 18.46
N THR A 44 -12.56 12.70 17.55
CA THR A 44 -13.73 12.93 16.68
C THR A 44 -13.55 12.47 15.23
N ASP A 45 -12.37 11.99 14.85
CA ASP A 45 -12.08 11.70 13.44
C ASP A 45 -12.70 10.37 12.98
N ILE A 46 -13.36 10.40 11.82
CA ILE A 46 -13.88 9.18 11.18
C ILE A 46 -12.69 8.33 10.76
N ILE A 47 -12.56 7.13 11.35
CA ILE A 47 -11.50 6.18 11.01
C ILE A 47 -11.80 5.60 9.62
N ASN A 48 -11.11 6.13 8.61
CA ASN A 48 -11.18 5.64 7.24
C ASN A 48 -10.04 4.63 7.00
N PRO A 49 -10.23 3.64 6.12
CA PRO A 49 -9.15 2.76 5.72
C PRO A 49 -8.13 3.54 4.87
N ASP A 50 -6.88 3.71 5.35
CA ASP A 50 -5.82 4.36 4.55
C ASP A 50 -5.35 3.45 3.41
N SER A 51 -4.96 2.22 3.75
CA SER A 51 -4.37 1.28 2.80
C SER A 51 -4.86 -0.14 3.08
N ILE A 52 -5.65 -0.68 2.16
CA ILE A 52 -6.16 -2.05 2.24
C ILE A 52 -5.41 -2.93 1.25
N ILE A 53 -5.10 -4.17 1.63
CA ILE A 53 -4.52 -5.16 0.72
C ILE A 53 -5.50 -6.30 0.52
N PHE A 54 -5.91 -6.52 -0.73
CA PHE A 54 -6.64 -7.72 -1.12
C PHE A 54 -5.63 -8.81 -1.47
N VAL A 55 -5.56 -9.85 -0.65
CA VAL A 55 -4.62 -10.95 -0.87
C VAL A 55 -5.17 -11.88 -1.95
N THR A 56 -4.38 -12.13 -2.97
CA THR A 56 -4.74 -12.94 -4.14
C THR A 56 -4.08 -14.31 -4.07
N LYS A 57 -4.71 -15.32 -4.66
CA LYS A 57 -4.14 -16.68 -4.73
C LYS A 57 -2.82 -16.71 -5.50
N THR A 58 -2.75 -15.92 -6.57
CA THR A 58 -1.60 -15.82 -7.48
C THR A 58 -1.12 -14.38 -7.57
N ALA A 59 0.14 -14.20 -8.00
CA ALA A 59 0.66 -12.87 -8.29
C ALA A 59 0.03 -12.32 -9.58
N ASN A 60 -0.46 -11.08 -9.53
CA ASN A 60 -0.94 -10.37 -10.70
C ASN A 60 0.15 -9.43 -11.25
N SER A 61 0.08 -9.12 -12.55
CA SER A 61 0.98 -8.13 -13.15
C SER A 61 0.62 -6.73 -12.68
N PHE A 62 1.60 -5.82 -12.68
CA PHE A 62 1.38 -4.45 -12.24
C PHE A 62 0.45 -3.72 -13.21
N GLU A 63 0.63 -3.96 -14.50
CA GLU A 63 -0.12 -3.40 -15.62
C GLU A 63 -1.60 -3.82 -15.58
N ARG A 64 -1.89 -5.10 -15.27
CA ARG A 64 -3.28 -5.57 -15.14
C ARG A 64 -3.99 -4.85 -14.00
N ILE A 65 -3.32 -4.73 -12.86
CA ILE A 65 -3.87 -4.02 -11.69
C ILE A 65 -4.21 -2.59 -12.07
N LEU A 66 -3.26 -1.84 -12.65
CA LEU A 66 -3.48 -0.45 -13.04
C LEU A 66 -4.67 -0.29 -14.00
N ARG A 67 -4.76 -1.13 -15.04
CA ARG A 67 -5.86 -1.08 -16.01
C ARG A 67 -7.22 -1.38 -15.36
N VAL A 68 -7.27 -2.40 -14.51
CA VAL A 68 -8.51 -2.79 -13.82
C VAL A 68 -8.93 -1.72 -12.82
N THR A 69 -8.01 -1.20 -12.01
CA THR A 69 -8.30 -0.09 -11.10
C THR A 69 -8.83 1.13 -11.86
N HIS A 70 -8.21 1.48 -12.99
CA HIS A 70 -8.67 2.58 -13.84
C HIS A 70 -10.10 2.34 -14.37
N GLY A 71 -10.38 1.15 -14.92
CA GLY A 71 -11.72 0.81 -15.40
C GLY A 71 -12.78 0.80 -14.29
N ILE A 72 -12.43 0.36 -13.08
CA ILE A 72 -13.31 0.45 -11.90
C ILE A 72 -13.60 1.92 -11.56
N ASN A 73 -12.58 2.78 -11.58
CA ASN A 73 -12.74 4.20 -11.30
C ASN A 73 -13.67 4.88 -12.32
N GLU A 74 -13.48 4.64 -13.62
CA GLU A 74 -14.33 5.19 -14.67
C GLU A 74 -15.77 4.69 -14.55
N LYS A 75 -15.95 3.38 -14.37
CA LYS A 75 -17.27 2.74 -14.34
C LYS A 75 -18.12 3.15 -13.14
N TYR A 76 -17.50 3.35 -11.99
CA TYR A 76 -18.21 3.59 -10.72
C TYR A 76 -17.98 4.99 -10.13
N GLY A 77 -17.28 5.88 -10.83
CA GLY A 77 -17.00 7.24 -10.35
C GLY A 77 -16.15 7.27 -9.08
N LEU A 78 -15.19 6.34 -8.98
CA LEU A 78 -14.30 6.20 -7.83
C LEU A 78 -12.91 6.81 -8.12
N ASN A 79 -12.11 6.98 -7.07
CA ASN A 79 -10.71 7.43 -7.19
C ASN A 79 -9.79 6.51 -6.39
N LEU A 80 -9.77 5.24 -6.78
CA LEU A 80 -8.92 4.22 -6.16
C LEU A 80 -7.52 4.24 -6.77
N ASP A 81 -6.50 4.05 -5.93
CA ASP A 81 -5.13 3.78 -6.34
C ASP A 81 -4.78 2.31 -6.04
N GLY A 82 -4.73 1.50 -7.09
CA GLY A 82 -4.40 0.08 -7.04
C GLY A 82 -2.96 -0.19 -7.46
N ALA A 83 -2.25 -0.95 -6.65
CA ALA A 83 -0.85 -1.30 -6.91
C ALA A 83 -0.56 -2.77 -6.62
N LYS A 84 0.38 -3.33 -7.37
CA LYS A 84 0.92 -4.66 -7.08
C LYS A 84 1.61 -4.63 -5.73
N CYS A 85 1.23 -5.57 -4.87
CA CYS A 85 1.72 -5.66 -3.50
C CYS A 85 2.19 -7.07 -3.17
N GLU A 86 3.26 -7.16 -2.39
CA GLU A 86 3.71 -8.39 -1.75
C GLU A 86 3.85 -8.13 -0.25
N VAL A 87 3.30 -9.02 0.58
CA VAL A 87 3.39 -8.93 2.04
C VAL A 87 4.20 -10.12 2.53
N LYS A 88 5.25 -9.86 3.30
CA LYS A 88 6.08 -10.90 3.91
C LYS A 88 5.88 -10.90 5.42
N ILE A 89 5.43 -12.03 5.95
CA ILE A 89 5.24 -12.28 7.38
C ILE A 89 6.15 -13.48 7.74
N GLY A 90 7.22 -13.23 8.49
CA GLY A 90 8.27 -14.23 8.71
C GLY A 90 8.85 -14.76 7.39
N SER A 91 8.77 -16.07 7.15
CA SER A 91 9.20 -16.70 5.89
C SER A 91 8.12 -16.71 4.80
N ARG A 92 6.86 -16.45 5.15
CA ARG A 92 5.72 -16.55 4.23
C ARG A 92 5.61 -15.29 3.38
N LYS A 93 5.28 -15.48 2.11
CA LYS A 93 5.01 -14.42 1.15
C LYS A 93 3.58 -14.52 0.65
N LEU A 94 2.83 -13.43 0.79
CA LEU A 94 1.48 -13.26 0.29
C LEU A 94 1.51 -12.30 -0.91
N ASN A 95 0.77 -12.64 -1.97
CA ASN A 95 0.58 -11.77 -3.12
C ASN A 95 -0.70 -10.98 -2.92
N GLY A 96 -0.75 -9.73 -3.37
CA GLY A 96 -1.98 -8.97 -3.29
C GLY A 96 -1.99 -7.71 -4.12
N ILE A 97 -3.11 -6.99 -3.96
CA ILE A 97 -3.36 -5.68 -4.54
C ILE A 97 -3.49 -4.72 -3.37
N ARG A 98 -2.60 -3.74 -3.28
CA ARG A 98 -2.77 -2.62 -2.35
C ARG A 98 -3.72 -1.62 -3.00
N VAL A 99 -4.82 -1.30 -2.33
CA VAL A 99 -5.86 -0.36 -2.76
C VAL A 99 -5.94 0.78 -1.74
N LYS A 100 -5.70 2.00 -2.22
CA LYS A 100 -5.95 3.26 -1.49
C LYS A 100 -7.18 3.96 -2.06
N GLY A 101 -7.74 4.92 -1.31
CA GLY A 101 -8.88 5.73 -1.74
C GLY A 101 -10.25 5.13 -1.40
N ILE A 102 -10.29 4.04 -0.63
CA ILE A 102 -11.51 3.50 -0.04
C ILE A 102 -11.96 4.48 1.05
N LYS A 103 -13.16 5.04 0.95
CA LYS A 103 -13.58 6.09 1.87
C LYS A 103 -14.08 5.53 3.18
N ARG A 104 -14.69 4.34 3.17
CA ARG A 104 -15.30 3.74 4.36
C ARG A 104 -15.07 2.23 4.40
N TYR A 105 -14.89 1.66 5.59
CA TYR A 105 -14.68 0.21 5.75
C TYR A 105 -15.80 -0.64 5.13
N HIS A 106 -17.06 -0.20 5.19
CA HIS A 106 -18.19 -0.94 4.58
C HIS A 106 -18.11 -1.06 3.05
N GLU A 107 -17.30 -0.24 2.37
CA GLU A 107 -17.11 -0.29 0.92
C GLU A 107 -16.11 -1.37 0.49
N ILE A 108 -15.33 -1.93 1.41
CA ILE A 108 -14.27 -2.92 1.13
C ILE A 108 -14.82 -4.10 0.32
N GLY A 109 -15.93 -4.69 0.77
CA GLY A 109 -16.55 -5.85 0.12
C GLY A 109 -17.04 -5.54 -1.29
N THR A 110 -17.63 -4.37 -1.49
CA THR A 110 -18.08 -3.90 -2.82
C THR A 110 -16.89 -3.70 -3.76
N ILE A 111 -15.83 -3.05 -3.29
CA ILE A 111 -14.63 -2.82 -4.09
C ILE A 111 -13.92 -4.14 -4.41
N GLN A 112 -13.84 -5.06 -3.45
CA GLN A 112 -13.36 -6.42 -3.72
C GLN A 112 -14.19 -7.11 -4.80
N GLN A 113 -15.52 -6.93 -4.79
CA GLN A 113 -16.40 -7.55 -5.78
C GLN A 113 -16.11 -7.01 -7.18
N TYR A 114 -15.82 -5.72 -7.34
CA TYR A 114 -15.39 -5.16 -8.62
C TYR A 114 -14.12 -5.81 -9.17
N TYR A 115 -13.10 -6.02 -8.34
CA TYR A 115 -11.92 -6.78 -8.76
C TYR A 115 -12.25 -8.25 -9.07
N LYS A 116 -13.13 -8.88 -8.30
CA LYS A 116 -13.54 -10.26 -8.54
C LYS A 116 -14.24 -10.43 -9.89
N ASP A 117 -15.10 -9.48 -10.26
CA ASP A 117 -15.80 -9.46 -11.55
C ASP A 117 -14.82 -9.33 -12.73
N GLU A 118 -13.67 -8.69 -12.51
CA GLU A 118 -12.54 -8.58 -13.45
C GLU A 118 -11.60 -9.81 -13.41
N GLY A 119 -12.04 -10.89 -12.77
CA GLY A 119 -11.36 -12.19 -12.75
C GLY A 119 -10.20 -12.29 -11.76
N TYR A 120 -10.22 -11.52 -10.66
CA TYR A 120 -9.27 -11.72 -9.57
C TYR A 120 -9.74 -12.80 -8.59
N GLU A 121 -8.82 -13.70 -8.24
CA GLU A 121 -9.07 -14.74 -7.24
C GLU A 121 -8.42 -14.40 -5.90
N PHE A 122 -9.23 -14.25 -4.87
CA PHE A 122 -8.75 -13.96 -3.52
C PHE A 122 -8.35 -15.22 -2.75
N ALA A 123 -7.29 -15.10 -1.95
CA ALA A 123 -6.85 -16.14 -1.04
C ALA A 123 -7.84 -16.32 0.12
N ARG A 124 -7.79 -17.49 0.75
CA ARG A 124 -8.58 -17.77 1.96
C ARG A 124 -8.03 -16.96 3.13
N SER A 125 -8.93 -16.36 3.90
CA SER A 125 -8.57 -15.56 5.08
C SER A 125 -7.85 -16.37 6.14
N GLU A 126 -6.87 -15.75 6.77
CA GLU A 126 -6.26 -16.15 8.02
C GLU A 126 -6.40 -14.99 9.01
N LYS A 127 -6.45 -15.29 10.31
CA LYS A 127 -6.60 -14.27 11.35
C LYS A 127 -5.26 -13.98 11.98
N PHE A 128 -4.89 -12.71 11.98
CA PHE A 128 -3.79 -12.19 12.78
C PHE A 128 -4.10 -10.75 13.18
N LYS A 129 -3.41 -10.30 14.22
CA LYS A 129 -3.49 -8.95 14.76
C LYS A 129 -2.09 -8.48 15.13
N ASP A 130 -1.81 -7.19 14.98
CA ASP A 130 -0.57 -6.51 15.34
C ASP A 130 0.67 -7.29 14.88
N THR A 131 0.65 -7.70 13.61
CA THR A 131 1.67 -8.60 13.05
C THR A 131 2.67 -7.81 12.24
N ASP A 132 3.94 -7.89 12.62
CA ASP A 132 5.04 -7.27 11.88
C ASP A 132 5.18 -7.87 10.48
N ALA A 133 5.18 -7.01 9.47
CA ALA A 133 5.24 -7.42 8.08
C ALA A 133 6.08 -6.47 7.23
N LEU A 134 6.84 -7.05 6.29
CA LEU A 134 7.51 -6.30 5.25
C LEU A 134 6.63 -6.24 4.00
N ILE A 135 6.22 -5.04 3.62
CA ILE A 135 5.32 -4.77 2.51
C ILE A 135 6.11 -4.18 1.34
N ARG A 136 5.95 -4.74 0.16
CA ARG A 136 6.55 -4.26 -1.09
C ARG A 136 5.47 -3.84 -2.07
N ILE A 137 5.55 -2.61 -2.56
CA ILE A 137 4.51 -2.00 -3.40
C ILE A 137 5.17 -1.48 -4.67
N ASN A 138 4.72 -1.93 -5.85
CA ASN A 138 5.12 -1.33 -7.11
C ASN A 138 4.40 0.00 -7.29
N ARG A 139 5.11 1.03 -7.77
CA ARG A 139 4.54 2.37 -7.99
C ARG A 139 5.32 3.11 -9.08
N PHE A 140 4.63 4.03 -9.75
CA PHE A 140 5.24 5.10 -10.52
C PHE A 140 5.62 6.26 -9.59
N PHE A 141 6.87 6.68 -9.67
CA PHE A 141 7.38 7.85 -8.99
C PHE A 141 7.32 9.01 -9.97
N ASN A 142 6.36 9.91 -9.75
CA ASN A 142 6.31 11.18 -10.46
C ASN A 142 6.95 12.22 -9.52
N ILE A 143 8.16 12.66 -9.86
CA ILE A 143 9.01 13.43 -8.96
C ILE A 143 9.65 14.61 -9.65
N GLU A 144 9.93 15.67 -8.90
CA GLU A 144 10.76 16.79 -9.34
C GLU A 144 12.08 16.82 -8.56
N LYS A 145 13.15 17.26 -9.22
CA LYS A 145 14.46 17.44 -8.58
C LYS A 145 14.47 18.78 -7.84
N LEU A 146 14.73 18.75 -6.53
CA LEU A 146 14.88 19.95 -5.71
C LEU A 146 16.35 20.36 -5.56
N ALA A 147 17.23 19.38 -5.37
CA ALA A 147 18.67 19.57 -5.27
C ALA A 147 19.39 18.32 -5.79
N GLU A 148 20.72 18.32 -5.78
CA GLU A 148 21.48 17.10 -6.08
C GLU A 148 21.13 15.99 -5.08
N GLY A 149 20.68 14.84 -5.59
CA GLY A 149 20.28 13.69 -4.78
C GLY A 149 18.97 13.84 -4.02
N ILE A 150 18.26 14.98 -4.11
CA ILE A 150 17.01 15.26 -3.39
C ILE A 150 15.87 15.53 -4.36
N PHE A 151 14.75 14.84 -4.15
CA PHE A 151 13.56 14.91 -4.99
C PHE A 151 12.30 15.09 -4.14
N LYS A 152 11.27 15.67 -4.74
CA LYS A 152 9.92 15.79 -4.15
C LYS A 152 8.92 15.01 -5.00
N SER A 153 7.95 14.38 -4.36
CA SER A 153 6.80 13.76 -5.04
C SER A 153 5.87 14.83 -5.60
N ASN A 154 5.46 14.65 -6.85
CA ASN A 154 4.45 15.49 -7.49
C ASN A 154 3.02 15.00 -7.20
N THR A 155 2.88 13.84 -6.54
CA THR A 155 1.57 13.24 -6.20
C THR A 155 1.24 13.31 -4.72
N GLU A 156 2.24 13.46 -3.85
CA GLU A 156 2.09 13.49 -2.39
C GLU A 156 2.93 14.65 -1.84
N ASP A 157 2.28 15.73 -1.40
CA ASP A 157 2.93 17.02 -1.09
C ASP A 157 4.02 16.94 -0.01
N ASP A 158 3.85 16.03 0.95
CA ASP A 158 4.74 15.85 2.09
C ASP A 158 5.74 14.70 1.90
N VAL A 159 5.87 14.17 0.69
CA VAL A 159 6.76 13.05 0.39
C VAL A 159 7.98 13.50 -0.40
N TYR A 160 9.15 13.22 0.17
CA TYR A 160 10.46 13.54 -0.40
C TYR A 160 11.31 12.27 -0.51
N TYR A 161 12.27 12.29 -1.43
CA TYR A 161 13.20 11.19 -1.67
C TYR A 161 14.64 11.68 -1.65
N ALA A 162 15.52 10.88 -1.08
CA ALA A 162 16.95 11.10 -1.09
C ALA A 162 17.66 9.88 -1.72
N ILE A 163 18.70 10.12 -2.51
CA ILE A 163 19.54 9.05 -3.04
C ILE A 163 20.40 8.48 -1.92
N VAL A 164 20.36 7.16 -1.78
CA VAL A 164 21.33 6.42 -0.99
C VAL A 164 22.43 5.92 -1.94
N PRO A 165 23.73 6.20 -1.67
CA PRO A 165 24.81 5.96 -2.64
C PRO A 165 25.14 4.48 -2.86
N ARG A 166 24.52 3.57 -2.10
CA ARG A 166 24.71 2.13 -2.19
C ARG A 166 23.43 1.38 -1.87
N TYR A 167 23.39 0.12 -2.29
CA TYR A 167 22.37 -0.79 -1.81
C TYR A 167 22.55 -1.07 -0.31
N MET A 168 21.44 -1.02 0.44
CA MET A 168 21.39 -1.37 1.86
C MET A 168 20.45 -2.55 2.05
N ARG A 169 20.82 -3.48 2.94
CA ARG A 169 19.90 -4.54 3.37
C ARG A 169 18.83 -3.92 4.28
N TRP A 170 17.66 -4.55 4.36
CA TRP A 170 16.54 -4.02 5.16
C TRP A 170 16.92 -3.77 6.62
N GLU A 171 17.60 -4.73 7.27
CA GLU A 171 18.04 -4.58 8.66
C GLU A 171 18.97 -3.38 8.87
N GLU A 172 19.89 -3.16 7.93
CA GLU A 172 20.81 -2.02 7.99
C GLU A 172 20.07 -0.69 7.82
N PHE A 173 19.15 -0.61 6.84
CA PHE A 173 18.29 0.56 6.65
C PHE A 173 17.47 0.86 7.91
N ARG A 174 16.90 -0.17 8.55
CA ARG A 174 16.12 -0.06 9.78
C ARG A 174 16.96 0.46 10.95
N THR A 175 18.17 -0.05 11.15
CA THR A 175 19.07 0.43 12.21
C THR A 175 19.41 1.91 12.03
N ILE A 176 19.84 2.31 10.83
CA ILE A 176 20.23 3.71 10.54
C ILE A 176 19.04 4.66 10.76
N THR A 177 17.85 4.31 10.26
CA THR A 177 16.67 5.16 10.42
C THR A 177 16.22 5.29 11.88
N PHE A 178 16.39 4.24 12.69
CA PHE A 178 16.11 4.30 14.12
C PHE A 178 17.09 5.20 14.87
N GLU A 179 18.38 5.14 14.53
CA GLU A 179 19.41 6.03 15.10
C GLU A 179 19.13 7.49 14.77
N ILE A 180 18.78 7.80 13.52
CA ILE A 180 18.44 9.18 13.10
C ILE A 180 17.21 9.70 13.85
N LYS A 181 16.18 8.87 14.05
CA LYS A 181 14.94 9.29 14.72
C LYS A 181 15.13 9.66 16.20
N ASN A 182 16.12 9.06 16.86
CA ASN A 182 16.39 9.26 18.29
C ASN A 182 17.51 10.28 18.57
N ASN A 183 18.09 10.90 17.54
CA ASN A 183 19.01 12.03 17.64
C ASN A 183 18.24 13.35 17.48
#